data_AF-A0AAD4ST78-F1
#
_entry.id   AF-A0AAD4ST78-F1
#
_cell.length_a   1.000
_cell.length_b   1.000
_cell.length_c   1.000
_cell.angle_alpha   90.00
_cell.angle_beta   90.00
_cell.angle_gamma   90.00
#
_symmetry.space_group_name_H-M   'P 1'
#
loop_
_entity.id
_entity.type
_entity.pdbx_description
1 polymer ?
#
loop_
_entity_poly.entity_id
_entity_poly.type
_entity_poly.pdbx_seq_one_letter_code
_entity_poly.pdbx_strand_id
1 'polypeptide(L)' 'NIRFRDLPSFIRMSNAEDDIMFNFMGEEAQSCLNESSIIFNTFDNLEQEVLDAVTSIFPGR' A
#
# COMPACT_ATOMS: atom_id res chain seq x y z
N ASN A 1 13.52 2.55 -5.42
CA ASN A 1 14.22 2.17 -4.17
C ASN A 1 13.76 3.08 -3.04
N ILE A 2 12.95 2.54 -2.12
CA ILE A 2 12.43 3.26 -0.94
C ILE A 2 13.34 2.93 0.25
N ARG A 3 13.73 3.93 1.04
CA ARG A 3 14.52 3.74 2.28
C ARG A 3 13.62 3.93 3.49
N PHE A 4 14.03 3.40 4.64
CA PHE A 4 13.26 3.55 5.88
C PHE A 4 12.89 5.01 6.21
N ARG A 5 13.81 5.96 5.96
CA ARG A 5 13.57 7.40 6.18
C ARG A 5 12.52 8.02 5.24
N ASP A 6 12.21 7.37 4.13
CA ASP A 6 11.26 7.86 3.12
C ASP A 6 9.81 7.45 3.48
N LEU A 7 9.63 6.47 4.38
CA LEU A 7 8.33 6.03 4.88
C LEU A 7 7.72 7.05 5.83
N PRO A 8 6.39 7.19 5.93
CA PRO A 8 5.74 8.06 6.91
C PRO A 8 6.19 7.83 8.36
N SER A 9 6.11 8.86 9.21
CA SER A 9 6.59 8.79 10.60
C SER A 9 5.93 7.69 11.43
N PHE A 10 4.65 7.42 11.20
CA PHE A 10 3.88 6.37 11.90
C PHE A 10 4.40 4.96 11.59
N ILE A 11 5.06 4.75 10.44
CA ILE A 11 5.72 3.48 10.10
C ILE A 11 7.11 3.38 10.75
N ARG A 12 7.75 4.52 11.01
CA ARG A 12 9.13 4.57 11.53
C ARG A 12 9.23 4.49 13.05
N MET A 13 8.10 4.44 13.76
CA MET A 13 8.05 4.50 15.22
C MET A 13 8.21 3.10 15.85
N SER A 14 8.91 3.01 16.98
CA SER A 14 9.16 1.73 17.68
C SER A 14 7.90 1.06 18.24
N ASN A 15 6.84 1.82 18.45
CA ASN A 15 5.52 1.37 18.93
C ASN A 15 4.42 1.63 17.87
N ALA A 16 4.75 1.44 16.60
CA ALA A 16 3.82 1.64 15.49
C ALA A 16 2.51 0.83 15.64
N GLU A 17 2.53 -0.31 16.34
CA GLU A 17 1.32 -1.11 16.62
C GLU A 17 0.27 -0.36 17.46
N ASP A 18 0.69 0.63 18.26
CA ASP A 18 -0.24 1.49 19.02
C ASP A 18 -0.64 2.75 18.24
N ASP A 19 -0.04 2.99 17.07
CA ASP A 19 -0.31 4.17 16.25
C ASP A 19 -1.61 3.96 15.44
N ILE A 20 -2.56 4.88 15.65
CA ILE A 20 -3.88 4.83 15.01
C ILE A 20 -3.76 4.81 13.48
N MET A 21 -2.82 5.56 12.91
CA MET A 21 -2.66 5.66 11.46
C MET A 21 -2.02 4.40 10.89
N PHE A 22 -1.08 3.78 11.61
CA PHE A 22 -0.51 2.50 11.21
C PHE A 22 -1.59 1.41 11.13
N ASN A 23 -2.39 1.27 12.20
CA ASN A 23 -3.48 0.28 12.24
C ASN A 23 -4.54 0.56 11.17
N PHE A 24 -5.01 1.80 11.07
CA PHE A 24 -6.01 2.20 10.07
C PHE A 24 -5.54 1.92 8.64
N MET A 25 -4.33 2.34 8.26
CA MET A 25 -3.80 2.11 6.91
C MET A 25 -3.58 0.61 6.63
N GLY A 26 -3.23 -0.18 7.64
CA GLY A 26 -3.14 -1.63 7.54
C GLY A 26 -4.50 -2.29 7.26
N GLU A 27 -5.52 -1.91 8.01
CA GLU A 27 -6.89 -2.39 7.83
C GLU A 27 -7.46 -2.00 6.46
N GLU A 28 -7.33 -0.73 6.06
CA GLU A 28 -7.78 -0.25 4.75
C GLU A 28 -7.08 -0.98 3.60
N ALA A 29 -5.76 -1.23 3.70
CA ALA A 29 -5.04 -1.99 2.68
C ALA A 29 -5.58 -3.42 2.53
N GLN A 30 -5.92 -4.10 3.65
CA GLN A 30 -6.55 -5.42 3.61
C GLN A 30 -7.98 -5.36 3.08
N SER A 31 -8.75 -4.33 3.43
CA SER A 31 -10.10 -4.12 2.91
C SER A 31 -10.08 -3.93 1.39
N CYS A 32 -9.20 -3.08 0.88
CA CYS A 32 -9.01 -2.87 -0.55
C CYS A 32 -8.67 -4.16 -1.32
N LEU A 33 -7.90 -5.08 -0.72
CA LEU A 33 -7.60 -6.39 -1.32
C LEU A 33 -8.83 -7.28 -1.53
N ASN A 34 -9.92 -7.03 -0.79
CA ASN A 34 -11.18 -7.75 -0.93
C ASN A 34 -12.18 -7.08 -1.88
N GLU A 35 -11.88 -5.86 -2.34
CA GLU A 35 -12.75 -5.13 -3.25
C GLU A 35 -12.68 -5.66 -4.69
N SER A 36 -13.69 -5.34 -5.49
CA SER A 36 -13.75 -5.79 -6.88
C SER A 36 -12.71 -5.10 -7.78
N SER A 37 -12.30 -3.88 -7.45
CA SER A 37 -11.31 -3.10 -8.19
C SER A 37 -10.72 -1.98 -7.35
N ILE A 38 -9.52 -1.53 -7.73
CA ILE A 38 -8.85 -0.35 -7.16
C ILE A 38 -8.48 0.60 -8.30
N ILE A 39 -8.73 1.89 -8.10
CA ILE A 39 -8.38 2.94 -9.06
C ILE A 39 -7.07 3.58 -8.59
N PHE A 40 -6.02 3.45 -9.39
CA PHE A 40 -4.77 4.20 -9.21
C PHE A 40 -4.77 5.42 -10.13
N ASN A 41 -4.58 6.61 -9.58
CA ASN A 41 -4.43 7.85 -10.36
C ASN A 41 -2.99 7.96 -10.89
N THR A 42 -2.66 7.08 -11.84
CA THR A 42 -1.34 6.99 -12.49
C THR A 42 -1.52 6.53 -13.94
N PHE A 43 -0.41 6.29 -14.66
CA PHE A 43 -0.42 5.69 -16.00
C PHE A 43 0.75 4.71 -16.15
N ASP A 44 0.59 3.74 -17.05
CA ASP A 44 1.48 2.57 -17.19
C ASP A 44 2.96 2.96 -17.31
N ASN A 45 3.31 3.91 -18.20
CA ASN A 45 4.69 4.34 -18.40
C ASN A 45 5.33 5.00 -17.17
N LEU A 46 4.55 5.49 -16.20
CA LEU A 46 5.09 6.11 -14.98
C LEU A 46 5.47 5.05 -13.95
N GLU A 47 4.63 4.04 -13.75
CA GLU A 47 4.74 3.10 -12.63
C GLU A 47 4.54 1.62 -13.01
N GLN A 48 4.93 1.22 -14.22
CA GLN A 48 4.76 -0.15 -14.73
C GLN A 48 5.17 -1.24 -13.72
N GLU A 49 6.37 -1.13 -13.13
CA GLU A 49 6.88 -2.12 -12.18
C GLU A 49 5.98 -2.24 -10.93
N VAL A 50 5.42 -1.12 -10.47
CA VAL A 50 4.52 -1.09 -9.31
C VAL A 50 3.17 -1.68 -9.69
N LEU A 51 2.62 -1.32 -10.85
CA LEU A 51 1.34 -1.85 -11.34
C LEU A 51 1.40 -3.36 -11.56
N ASP A 52 2.50 -3.88 -12.10
CA ASP A 52 2.72 -5.32 -12.28
C ASP A 52 2.78 -6.04 -10.91
N ALA A 53 3.53 -5.48 -9.96
CA ALA A 53 3.64 -6.03 -8.62
C ALA A 53 2.30 -6.02 -7.88
N VAL A 54 1.57 -4.91 -7.94
CA VAL A 54 0.22 -4.79 -7.37
C VAL A 54 -0.69 -5.84 -8.02
N THR A 55 -0.79 -5.88 -9.35
CA THR A 55 -1.64 -6.85 -10.06
C THR A 55 -1.32 -8.30 -9.67
N SER A 56 -0.06 -8.62 -9.37
CA SER A 56 0.30 -9.98 -8.90
C SER A 56 -0.24 -10.34 -7.51
N ILE A 57 -0.47 -9.34 -6.65
CA ILE A 57 -1.01 -9.49 -5.28
C ILE A 57 -2.55 -9.53 -5.31
N PHE A 58 -3.17 -8.94 -6.34
CA PHE A 58 -4.60 -9.00 -6.61
C PHE A 58 -4.89 -10.14 -7.61
N PRO A 59 -5.09 -11.40 -7.16
CA PRO A 59 -5.57 -12.42 -8.07
C PRO A 59 -6.96 -12.00 -8.53
N GLY A 60 -7.06 -11.46 -9.75
CA GLY A 60 -8.31 -11.13 -10.37
C GLY A 60 -9.26 -12.32 -10.24
N ARG A 61 -10.47 -12.07 -9.75
CA ARG A 61 -11.56 -13.02 -9.98
C ARG A 61 -11.83 -13.14 -11.47
#